data_AF-A0A1Y2VQQ2-F1
#
_entry.id   AF-A0A1Y2VQQ2-F1
#
_cell.length_a   1.000
_cell.length_b   1.000
_cell.length_c   1.000
_cell.angle_alpha   90.00
_cell.angle_beta   90.00
_cell.angle_gamma   90.00
#
_symmetry.space_group_name_H-M   'P 1'
#
loop_
_entity.id
_entity.type
_entity.pdbx_description
1 polymer ?
#
loop_
_entity_poly.entity_id
_entity_poly.type
_entity_poly.pdbx_seq_one_letter_code
_entity_poly.pdbx_strand_id
1 'polypeptide(L)'
;PPPCPYCQEPGSYRIVNDANPNGNAGRPYYKCFPCRKFITFADDIGNDQSNPPCSCGNPCRKQLTGKNKPPPGRPFYACSTGACDYFDRTPNPWGFEDFSLVSGL
;
A
#
# COMPACT_ATOMS: atom_id res chain seq x y z
N PRO A 1 -4.01 -12.73 11.26
CA PRO A 1 -4.38 -11.98 10.03
C PRO A 1 -5.09 -10.69 10.45
N PRO A 2 -4.85 -9.54 9.79
CA PRO A 2 -5.52 -8.30 10.16
C PRO A 2 -7.04 -8.43 9.92
N PRO A 3 -7.88 -7.92 10.84
CA PRO A 3 -9.32 -7.85 10.62
C PRO A 3 -9.63 -6.87 9.49
N CYS A 4 -10.72 -7.11 8.77
CA CYS A 4 -11.20 -6.18 7.75
C CYS A 4 -11.58 -4.84 8.41
N PRO A 5 -11.07 -3.68 7.95
CA PRO A 5 -11.39 -2.40 8.58
C PRO A 5 -12.88 -2.02 8.46
N TYR A 6 -13.64 -2.69 7.58
CA TYR A 6 -15.06 -2.41 7.35
C TYR A 6 -16.02 -3.32 8.13
N CYS A 7 -15.71 -4.60 8.27
CA CYS A 7 -16.63 -5.58 8.89
C CYS A 7 -15.99 -6.39 10.02
N GLN A 8 -14.73 -6.12 10.36
CA GLN A 8 -13.95 -6.76 11.43
C GLN A 8 -13.70 -8.28 11.29
N GLU A 9 -14.29 -8.92 10.29
CA GLU A 9 -14.01 -10.33 9.98
C GLU A 9 -12.52 -10.57 9.65
N PRO A 10 -11.93 -11.70 10.08
CA PRO A 10 -10.53 -12.01 9.81
C PRO A 10 -10.20 -12.05 8.32
N GLY A 11 -9.09 -11.41 7.94
CA GLY A 11 -8.55 -11.53 6.59
C GLY A 11 -8.07 -12.95 6.27
N SER A 12 -8.31 -13.40 5.04
CA SER A 12 -7.78 -14.65 4.51
C SER A 12 -6.50 -14.42 3.74
N TYR A 13 -5.46 -15.22 4.03
CA TYR A 13 -4.18 -15.19 3.31
C TYR A 13 -4.33 -15.77 1.89
N ARG A 14 -3.75 -15.08 0.90
CA ARG A 14 -3.73 -15.48 -0.51
C ARG A 14 -2.40 -15.06 -1.13
N ILE A 15 -2.08 -15.63 -2.28
CA ILE A 15 -0.93 -15.26 -3.10
C ILE A 15 -1.47 -14.73 -4.43
N VAL A 16 -0.94 -13.59 -4.88
CA VAL A 16 -1.29 -13.03 -6.18
C VAL A 16 -0.80 -13.98 -7.27
N ASN A 17 -1.69 -14.34 -8.19
CA ASN A 17 -1.39 -15.21 -9.32
C ASN A 17 -0.18 -14.70 -10.13
N ASP A 18 0.68 -15.61 -10.55
CA ASP A 18 1.91 -15.32 -11.31
C ASP A 18 1.67 -14.64 -12.66
N ALA A 19 0.51 -14.86 -13.26
CA ALA A 19 0.09 -14.20 -14.50
C ALA A 19 -0.41 -12.76 -14.28
N ASN A 20 -0.32 -12.18 -13.07
CA ASN A 20 -0.78 -10.81 -12.83
C ASN A 20 0.10 -9.78 -13.55
N PRO A 21 -0.41 -9.07 -14.58
CA PRO A 21 0.39 -8.16 -15.39
C PRO A 21 0.80 -6.88 -14.64
N ASN A 22 0.21 -6.62 -13.47
CA ASN A 22 0.39 -5.38 -12.70
C ASN A 22 1.67 -5.37 -11.85
N GLY A 23 2.58 -6.33 -12.01
CA GLY A 23 3.86 -6.36 -11.27
C GLY A 23 3.73 -6.73 -9.80
N ASN A 24 2.62 -7.38 -9.41
CA ASN A 24 2.41 -7.89 -8.05
C ASN A 24 2.36 -9.42 -8.01
N ALA A 25 2.74 -10.10 -9.09
CA ALA A 25 2.82 -11.57 -9.18
C ALA A 25 3.60 -12.16 -8.00
N GLY A 26 3.11 -13.26 -7.44
CA GLY A 26 3.73 -13.96 -6.31
C GLY A 26 3.62 -13.27 -4.94
N ARG A 27 3.14 -12.02 -4.89
CA ARG A 27 3.04 -11.29 -3.62
C ARG A 27 1.93 -11.87 -2.72
N PRO A 28 2.20 -12.13 -1.43
CA PRO A 28 1.17 -12.56 -0.50
C PRO A 28 0.31 -11.38 -0.03
N TYR A 29 -0.98 -11.61 0.23
CA TYR A 29 -1.90 -10.58 0.68
C TYR A 29 -3.06 -11.14 1.52
N TYR A 30 -3.70 -10.25 2.28
CA TYR A 30 -4.93 -10.55 2.99
C TYR A 30 -6.15 -9.99 2.26
N LYS A 31 -7.22 -10.80 2.17
CA LYS A 31 -8.50 -10.42 1.58
C LYS A 31 -9.64 -10.74 2.53
N CYS A 32 -10.57 -9.82 2.67
CA CYS A 32 -11.85 -10.08 3.31
C CYS A 32 -12.82 -10.65 2.27
N PHE A 33 -13.32 -11.87 2.51
CA PHE A 33 -14.31 -12.50 1.62
C PHE A 33 -15.71 -11.89 1.73
N PRO A 34 -16.26 -11.65 2.94
CA PRO A 34 -17.56 -11.00 3.09
C PRO A 34 -17.64 -9.66 2.35
N CYS A 35 -16.65 -8.78 2.52
CA CYS A 35 -16.62 -7.49 1.82
C CYS A 35 -16.08 -7.57 0.38
N ARG A 36 -15.50 -8.70 -0.02
CA ARG A 36 -14.72 -8.88 -1.27
C ARG A 36 -13.58 -7.86 -1.46
N LYS A 37 -13.06 -7.30 -0.36
CA LYS A 37 -12.02 -6.26 -0.38
C LYS A 37 -10.64 -6.81 -0.07
N PHE A 38 -9.64 -6.28 -0.78
CA PHE A 38 -8.23 -6.37 -0.36
C PHE A 38 -8.04 -5.63 0.97
N ILE A 39 -7.25 -6.18 1.88
CA ILE A 39 -6.94 -5.57 3.18
C ILE A 39 -5.54 -4.95 3.12
N THR A 40 -4.50 -5.79 2.99
CA THR A 40 -3.10 -5.34 2.86
C THR A 40 -2.26 -6.45 2.22
N PHE A 41 -1.08 -6.10 1.70
CA PHE A 41 -0.05 -7.07 1.34
C PHE A 41 0.58 -7.63 2.62
N ALA A 42 1.01 -8.89 2.57
CA ALA A 42 1.57 -9.63 3.70
C ALA A 42 3.10 -9.83 3.60
N ASP A 43 3.75 -9.18 2.64
CA ASP A 43 5.21 -9.08 2.52
C ASP A 43 5.70 -7.72 3.05
N ASP A 44 7.01 -7.47 3.04
CA ASP A 44 7.59 -6.19 3.51
C ASP A 44 7.84 -5.16 2.41
N ILE A 45 7.46 -5.46 1.15
CA ILE A 45 7.74 -4.57 0.03
C ILE A 45 6.99 -3.24 0.20
N GLY A 46 7.77 -2.17 0.26
CA GLY A 46 7.29 -0.79 0.42
C GLY A 46 7.05 -0.36 1.87
N ASN A 47 7.29 -1.23 2.85
CA ASN A 47 7.33 -0.84 4.26
C ASN A 47 8.66 -0.12 4.55
N ASP A 48 8.59 1.03 5.19
CA ASP A 48 9.74 1.78 5.68
C ASP A 48 9.29 2.54 6.94
N GLN A 49 10.14 2.61 7.96
CA GLN A 49 9.84 3.36 9.19
C GLN A 49 9.84 4.88 8.95
N SER A 50 10.51 5.36 7.90
CA SER A 50 10.49 6.77 7.50
C SER A 50 9.21 7.16 6.76
N ASN A 51 8.34 6.21 6.43
CA ASN A 51 7.07 6.53 5.79
C ASN A 51 6.14 7.31 6.75
N PRO A 52 5.29 8.20 6.22
CA PRO A 52 4.24 8.88 6.99
C PRO A 52 3.35 7.88 7.75
N PRO A 53 2.84 8.23 8.94
CA PRO A 53 1.89 7.39 9.65
C PRO A 53 0.51 7.38 8.96
N CYS A 54 -0.17 6.23 9.02
CA CYS A 54 -1.59 6.07 8.68
C CYS A 54 -2.50 6.72 9.74
N SER A 55 -3.82 6.71 9.51
CA SER A 55 -4.84 7.01 10.52
C SER A 55 -4.76 6.13 11.78
N CYS A 56 -4.07 4.99 11.68
CA CYS A 56 -3.83 4.04 12.76
C CYS A 56 -2.50 4.25 13.50
N GLY A 57 -1.74 5.30 13.19
CA GLY A 57 -0.45 5.63 13.82
C GLY A 57 0.76 4.81 13.35
N ASN A 58 0.56 3.68 12.65
CA ASN A 58 1.64 2.89 12.09
C ASN A 58 2.21 3.53 10.80
N PRO A 59 3.49 3.35 10.47
CA PRO A 59 4.04 3.78 9.18
C PRO A 59 3.24 3.18 8.00
N CYS A 60 3.00 3.99 6.98
CA CYS A 60 2.36 3.53 5.76
C CYS A 60 3.29 2.61 4.94
N ARG A 61 2.68 1.87 4.01
CA ARG A 61 3.37 1.16 2.93
C ARG A 61 3.30 1.99 1.66
N LYS A 62 4.45 2.20 1.01
CA LYS A 62 4.53 2.78 -0.33
C LYS A 62 4.23 1.71 -1.39
N GLN A 63 3.37 2.03 -2.34
CA GLN A 63 2.94 1.12 -3.40
C GLN A 63 2.86 1.85 -4.74
N LEU A 64 2.72 1.10 -5.84
CA LEU A 64 2.53 1.66 -7.18
C LEU A 64 1.14 1.32 -7.72
N THR A 65 0.51 2.27 -8.41
CA THR A 65 -0.73 2.01 -9.15
C THR A 65 -0.48 0.96 -10.23
N GLY A 66 -1.44 0.04 -10.39
CA GLY A 66 -1.35 -1.00 -11.42
C GLY A 66 -1.33 -0.42 -12.83
N LYS A 67 -0.81 -1.19 -13.80
CA LYS A 67 -0.64 -0.76 -15.20
C LYS A 67 -1.96 -0.34 -15.87
N ASN A 68 -3.08 -0.87 -15.40
CA ASN A 68 -4.41 -0.58 -15.93
C ASN A 68 -5.13 0.58 -15.21
N LYS A 69 -4.44 1.33 -14.33
CA LYS A 69 -5.01 2.46 -13.59
C LYS A 69 -4.31 3.76 -13.99
N PRO A 70 -5.02 4.81 -14.45
CA PRO A 70 -4.40 6.09 -14.77
C PRO A 70 -4.12 6.94 -13.51
N PRO A 71 -2.93 7.55 -13.39
CA PRO A 71 -1.72 7.28 -14.18
C PRO A 71 -1.05 5.98 -13.70
N PRO A 72 -0.56 5.11 -14.61
CA PRO A 72 0.04 3.84 -14.22
C PRO A 72 1.39 4.04 -13.54
N GLY A 73 1.75 3.15 -12.62
CA GLY A 73 3.04 3.17 -11.94
C GLY A 73 3.27 4.37 -11.01
N ARG A 74 2.20 5.07 -10.59
CA ARG A 74 2.31 6.19 -9.67
C ARG A 74 2.41 5.72 -8.22
N PRO A 75 3.30 6.34 -7.41
CA PRO A 75 3.39 6.02 -6.00
C PRO A 75 2.12 6.44 -5.27
N PHE A 76 1.74 5.64 -4.27
CA PHE A 76 0.73 5.98 -3.27
C PHE A 76 1.10 5.31 -1.94
N TYR A 77 0.53 5.82 -0.86
CA TYR A 77 0.67 5.29 0.48
C TYR A 77 -0.63 4.63 0.91
N ALA A 78 -0.53 3.47 1.57
CA ALA A 78 -1.65 2.79 2.20
C ALA A 78 -1.24 2.27 3.58
N CYS A 79 -2.20 1.92 4.43
CA CYS A 79 -1.91 1.30 5.72
C CYS A 79 -1.07 0.01 5.56
N SER A 80 0.10 -0.06 6.19
CA SER A 80 1.01 -1.22 6.09
C SER A 80 0.41 -2.49 6.69
N THR A 81 -0.31 -2.35 7.81
CA THR A 81 -0.91 -3.45 8.56
C THR A 81 -2.33 -3.81 8.11
N GLY A 82 -2.99 -2.93 7.35
CA GLY A 82 -4.40 -3.06 6.98
C GLY A 82 -5.38 -2.81 8.13
N ALA A 83 -4.93 -2.26 9.26
CA ALA A 83 -5.78 -1.96 10.42
C ALA A 83 -6.74 -0.77 10.21
N CYS A 84 -6.46 0.08 9.22
CA CYS A 84 -7.36 1.14 8.76
C CYS A 84 -7.37 1.20 7.23
N ASP A 85 -8.28 1.98 6.66
CA ASP A 85 -8.42 2.15 5.21
C ASP A 85 -7.69 3.37 4.64
N TYR A 86 -6.69 3.88 5.36
CA TYR A 86 -5.86 5.00 4.90
C TYR A 86 -5.29 4.75 3.50
N PHE A 87 -5.44 5.77 2.65
CA PHE A 87 -4.96 5.80 1.28
C PHE A 87 -4.63 7.24 0.88
N ASP A 88 -3.41 7.47 0.37
CA ASP A 88 -2.99 8.79 -0.11
C ASP A 88 -2.13 8.67 -1.39
N ARG A 89 -2.43 9.50 -2.40
CA ARG A 89 -1.67 9.57 -3.66
C ARG A 89 -0.68 10.73 -3.71
N THR A 90 -0.57 11.52 -2.64
CA THR A 90 0.41 12.60 -2.59
C THR A 90 1.82 12.00 -2.70
N PRO A 91 2.66 12.46 -3.64
CA PRO A 91 4.03 11.97 -3.79
C PRO A 91 4.86 12.18 -2.53
N ASN A 92 4.49 13.19 -1.74
CA ASN A 92 5.02 13.48 -0.42
C ASN A 92 3.90 14.05 0.47
N PRO A 93 3.34 13.27 1.41
CA PRO A 93 2.34 13.79 2.36
C PRO A 93 2.94 14.78 3.38
N TRP A 94 4.26 14.96 3.40
CA TRP A 94 4.97 15.96 4.19
C TRP A 94 5.42 17.21 3.41
N GLY A 95 5.15 17.28 2.09
CA GLY A 95 5.32 18.51 1.31
C GLY A 95 6.74 18.99 0.98
N PHE A 96 7.80 18.23 1.22
CA PHE A 96 9.16 18.59 0.82
C PHE A 96 9.57 17.90 -0.49
N GLU A 97 9.29 18.53 -1.62
CA GLU A 97 10.10 18.33 -2.82
C GLU A 97 11.32 19.26 -2.71
N ASP A 98 12.41 18.80 -2.12
CA ASP A 98 13.67 19.55 -2.23
C ASP A 98 14.40 19.12 -3.50
N PHE A 99 14.04 19.78 -4.61
CA PHE A 99 14.80 19.73 -5.86
C PHE A 99 15.96 20.75 -5.89
N SER A 100 16.30 21.41 -4.76
CA SER A 100 17.35 22.44 -4.71
C SER A 100 18.74 21.93 -4.31
N LEU A 101 18.88 20.67 -3.87
CA LEU A 101 20.19 20.11 -3.45
C LEU A 101 20.93 19.26 -4.50
N VAL A 102 20.37 19.04 -5.69
CA VAL A 102 21.01 18.23 -6.75
C VAL A 102 21.57 19.04 -7.92
N SER A 103 21.54 20.38 -7.85
CA SER A 103 22.06 21.27 -8.91
C SER A 103 23.23 22.16 -8.46
N GLY A 104 23.95 21.79 -7.39
CA GLY A 104 25.11 22.56 -6.96
C GLY A 104 26.12 21.80 -6.11
N LEU A 105 26.85 20.86 -6.72
CA LEU A 105 28.26 20.57 -6.43
C LEU A 105 28.94 20.04 -7.70
#